data_AF-A0A1V2LT40-F1
#
_entry.id   AF-A0A1V2LT40-F1
#
_cell.length_a   1.000
_cell.length_b   1.000
_cell.length_c   1.000
_cell.angle_alpha   90.00
_cell.angle_beta   90.00
_cell.angle_gamma   90.00
#
_symmetry.space_group_name_H-M   'P 1'
#
loop_
_entity.id
_entity.type
_entity.pdbx_description
1 polymer ?
#
loop_
_entity_poly.entity_id
_entity_poly.type
_entity_poly.pdbx_seq_one_letter_code
_entity_poly.pdbx_strand_id
1 'polypeptide(L)'
;MLCMLFINTFKELFQVNEKFEQLDKSMEGDVDSYDVNLMKLVYILSCCGNLAVGIWKLNSMGLIPTKTSDWLAFEKKLSSKESFV
;
A
#
# COMPACT_ATOMS: atom_id res chain seq x y z
N MET A 1 -8.58 -9.50 -5.47
CA MET A 1 -8.55 -8.22 -6.23
C MET A 1 -7.89 -7.09 -5.42
N LEU A 2 -8.32 -6.79 -4.19
CA LEU A 2 -7.77 -5.67 -3.39
C LEU A 2 -6.27 -5.81 -3.06
N CYS A 3 -5.79 -6.99 -2.64
CA CYS A 3 -4.37 -7.20 -2.39
C CYS A 3 -3.52 -7.05 -3.66
N MET A 4 -4.07 -7.45 -4.81
CA MET A 4 -3.40 -7.32 -6.11
C MET A 4 -3.30 -5.85 -6.53
N LEU A 5 -4.34 -5.07 -6.27
CA LEU A 5 -4.33 -3.63 -6.49
C LEU A 5 -3.28 -2.95 -5.60
N PHE A 6 -3.22 -3.28 -4.32
CA PHE A 6 -2.24 -2.74 -3.37
C PHE A 6 -0.79 -3.07 -3.74
N ILE A 7 -0.51 -4.34 -4.06
CA ILE A 7 0.82 -4.79 -4.47
C ILE A 7 1.24 -4.15 -5.80
N ASN A 8 0.30 -4.01 -6.75
CA ASN A 8 0.57 -3.31 -8.00
C ASN A 8 0.89 -1.83 -7.75
N THR A 9 0.13 -1.13 -6.90
CA THR A 9 0.42 0.28 -6.57
C THR A 9 1.80 0.44 -5.92
N PHE A 10 2.22 -0.51 -5.08
CA PHE A 10 3.58 -0.55 -4.57
C PHE A 10 4.62 -0.73 -5.68
N LYS A 11 4.38 -1.67 -6.61
CA LYS A 11 5.28 -1.92 -7.74
C LYS A 11 5.41 -0.67 -8.63
N GLU A 12 4.31 0.02 -8.89
CA GLU A 12 4.27 1.27 -9.65
C GLU A 12 5.17 2.35 -9.00
N LEU A 13 5.16 2.46 -7.66
CA LEU A 13 6.02 3.37 -6.90
C LEU A 13 7.52 3.07 -7.07
N PHE A 14 7.91 1.79 -7.07
CA PHE A 14 9.30 1.39 -7.30
C PHE A 14 9.73 1.55 -8.77
N GLN A 15 8.80 1.37 -9.71
CA GLN A 15 9.06 1.47 -11.14
C GLN A 15 8.81 2.88 -11.72
N VAL A 16 8.56 3.90 -10.88
CA VAL A 16 8.40 5.30 -11.31
C VAL A 16 9.55 5.71 -12.24
N ASN A 17 10.80 5.42 -11.85
CA ASN A 17 11.97 5.89 -12.60
C ASN A 17 12.03 5.27 -14.00
N GLU A 18 11.79 3.96 -14.13
CA GLU A 18 11.74 3.28 -15.45
C GLU A 18 10.60 3.82 -16.32
N LYS A 19 9.42 4.07 -15.74
CA LYS A 19 8.28 4.59 -16.49
C LYS A 19 8.51 5.99 -17.03
N PHE A 20 9.13 6.86 -16.23
CA PHE A 20 9.45 8.22 -16.65
C PHE A 20 10.64 8.24 -17.64
N GLU A 21 11.62 7.35 -17.52
CA GLU A 21 12.68 7.21 -18.54
C GLU A 21 12.12 6.75 -19.89
N GLN A 22 11.15 5.83 -19.88
CA GLN A 22 10.42 5.43 -21.09
C GLN A 22 9.58 6.58 -21.65
N LEU A 23 8.92 7.37 -20.78
CA LEU A 23 8.14 8.53 -21.17
C LEU A 23 9.00 9.60 -21.86
N ASP A 24 10.17 9.91 -21.29
CA ASP A 24 11.12 10.87 -21.86
C ASP A 24 11.62 10.44 -23.24
N LYS A 25 11.87 9.14 -23.44
CA LYS A 25 12.23 8.58 -24.76
C LYS A 25 11.08 8.60 -25.77
N SER A 26 9.84 8.54 -25.29
CA SER A 26 8.64 8.54 -26.15
C SER A 26 8.22 9.94 -26.57
N MET A 27 8.60 10.95 -25.79
CA MET A 27 8.28 12.36 -25.99
C MET A 27 9.42 13.00 -26.80
N GLU A 28 9.39 12.83 -28.12
CA GLU A 28 10.40 13.37 -29.06
C GLU A 28 10.28 14.91 -29.30
N GLY A 29 9.42 15.59 -28.55
CA GLY A 29 9.14 17.02 -28.68
C GLY A 29 9.61 17.84 -27.48
N ASP A 30 9.81 19.14 -27.72
CA ASP A 30 10.26 20.20 -26.79
C ASP A 30 9.35 20.31 -25.54
N VAL A 31 9.46 19.36 -24.63
CA VAL A 31 8.80 19.42 -23.32
C VAL A 31 9.84 19.89 -22.32
N ASP A 32 9.54 21.01 -21.69
CA ASP A 32 10.43 21.64 -20.73
C ASP A 32 10.70 20.68 -19.56
N SER A 33 11.95 20.57 -19.11
CA SER A 33 12.35 19.63 -18.05
C SER A 33 11.59 19.85 -16.73
N TYR A 34 11.05 21.06 -16.54
CA TYR A 34 10.20 21.41 -15.41
C TYR A 34 8.86 20.65 -15.41
N ASP A 35 8.21 20.50 -16.57
CA ASP A 35 6.88 19.88 -16.66
C ASP A 35 6.93 18.38 -16.34
N VAL A 36 7.98 17.69 -16.80
CA VAL A 36 8.18 16.25 -16.53
C VAL A 36 8.35 15.99 -15.03
N ASN A 37 9.11 16.84 -14.35
CA ASN A 37 9.31 16.72 -12.89
C ASN A 37 8.00 16.96 -12.11
N LEU A 38 7.17 17.90 -12.56
CA LEU A 38 5.86 18.15 -11.96
C LEU A 38 4.93 16.94 -12.17
N MET A 39 4.91 16.37 -13.38
CA MET A 39 4.15 15.15 -13.67
C MET A 39 4.59 13.96 -12.81
N LYS A 40 5.91 13.80 -12.60
CA LYS A 40 6.46 12.76 -11.70
C LYS A 40 5.98 12.93 -10.26
N LEU A 41 5.97 14.16 -9.76
CA LEU A 41 5.48 14.47 -8.42
C LEU A 41 3.99 14.14 -8.24
N VAL A 42 3.17 14.55 -9.20
CA VAL A 42 1.71 14.28 -9.19
C VAL A 42 1.44 12.78 -9.27
N TYR A 43 2.19 12.04 -10.10
CA TYR A 43 2.06 10.59 -10.20
C TYR A 43 2.38 9.89 -8.86
N ILE A 44 3.48 10.26 -8.20
CA ILE A 44 3.85 9.71 -6.88
C ILE A 44 2.76 10.01 -5.85
N LEU A 45 2.25 11.24 -5.80
CA LEU A 45 1.15 11.62 -4.89
C LEU A 45 -0.11 10.78 -5.13
N SER A 46 -0.47 10.53 -6.39
CA SER A 46 -1.62 9.70 -6.74
C SER A 46 -1.45 8.23 -6.33
N CYS A 47 -0.23 7.68 -6.47
CA CYS A 47 0.09 6.33 -5.99
C CYS A 47 0.01 6.25 -4.46
N CYS A 48 0.55 7.24 -3.74
CA CYS A 48 0.43 7.33 -2.29
C CYS A 48 -1.04 7.41 -1.83
N GLY A 49 -1.88 8.18 -2.53
CA GLY A 49 -3.31 8.26 -2.28
C GLY A 49 -4.02 6.91 -2.44
N ASN A 50 -3.76 6.21 -3.55
CA ASN A 50 -4.30 4.85 -3.76
C ASN A 50 -3.85 3.86 -2.67
N LEU A 51 -2.60 3.96 -2.24
CA LEU A 51 -2.03 3.11 -1.19
C LEU A 51 -2.71 3.35 0.15
N ALA A 52 -2.95 4.62 0.52
CA ALA A 52 -3.66 4.99 1.74
C ALA A 52 -5.11 4.45 1.75
N VAL A 53 -5.83 4.62 0.64
CA VAL A 53 -7.21 4.07 0.49
C VAL A 53 -7.19 2.54 0.57
N GLY A 54 -6.20 1.90 -0.04
CA GLY A 54 -6.00 0.45 0.04
C GLY A 54 -5.83 -0.05 1.49
N ILE A 55 -4.98 0.61 2.29
CA ILE A 55 -4.76 0.27 3.71
C ILE A 55 -6.05 0.45 4.51
N TRP A 56 -6.75 1.57 4.33
CA TRP A 56 -8.00 1.83 5.03
C TRP A 56 -9.06 0.76 4.71
N LYS A 57 -9.15 0.34 3.45
CA LYS A 57 -10.09 -0.72 3.05
C LYS A 57 -9.68 -2.09 3.59
N LEU A 58 -8.38 -2.43 3.59
CA LEU A 58 -7.85 -3.66 4.18
C LEU A 58 -8.16 -3.74 5.67
N ASN A 59 -8.04 -2.61 6.39
CA ASN A 59 -8.40 -2.50 7.80
C ASN A 59 -9.92 -2.72 7.99
N SER A 60 -10.75 -2.05 7.19
CA SER A 60 -12.21 -2.17 7.27
C SER A 60 -12.71 -3.60 7.01
N MET A 61 -11.98 -4.40 6.23
CA MET A 61 -12.30 -5.81 5.98
C MET A 61 -11.74 -6.77 7.05
N GLY A 62 -10.95 -6.29 8.01
CA GLY A 62 -10.36 -7.13 9.07
C GLY A 62 -9.27 -8.08 8.58
N LEU A 63 -8.67 -7.82 7.41
CA LEU A 63 -7.59 -8.67 6.86
C LEU A 63 -6.23 -8.38 7.51
N ILE A 64 -6.06 -7.21 8.11
CA ILE A 64 -4.81 -6.83 8.78
C ILE A 64 -4.92 -7.29 10.24
N PRO A 65 -3.95 -8.08 10.76
CA PRO A 65 -3.97 -8.60 12.12
C PRO A 65 -3.71 -7.48 13.14
N THR A 66 -4.72 -6.64 13.32
CA THR A 66 -4.69 -5.41 14.11
C THR A 66 -5.57 -5.51 15.34
N LYS A 67 -6.49 -6.48 15.39
CA LYS A 67 -7.38 -6.71 16.52
C LYS A 67 -6.82 -7.80 17.40
N THR A 68 -7.04 -7.69 18.71
CA THR A 68 -6.66 -8.72 19.69
C THR A 68 -7.31 -10.08 19.36
N SER A 69 -8.50 -10.07 18.72
CA SER A 69 -9.16 -11.28 18.22
C SER A 69 -8.34 -12.06 17.20
N ASP A 70 -7.52 -11.37 16.40
CA ASP A 70 -6.68 -11.99 15.36
C ASP A 70 -5.52 -12.79 16.00
N TRP A 71 -5.15 -12.43 17.23
CA TRP A 71 -4.06 -13.03 18.02
C TRP A 71 -4.55 -13.97 19.13
N LEU A 72 -5.86 -14.03 19.36
CA LEU A 72 -6.49 -14.85 20.40
C LEU A 72 -6.12 -16.34 20.26
N ALA A 73 -5.86 -16.82 19.05
CA ALA A 73 -5.39 -18.18 18.80
C ALA A 73 -4.03 -18.49 19.45
N PHE A 74 -3.22 -17.47 19.75
CA PHE A 74 -1.89 -17.60 20.37
C PHE A 74 -1.87 -17.16 21.84
N GLU A 75 -2.97 -16.61 22.38
CA GLU A 75 -3.06 -16.25 23.79
C GLU A 75 -3.23 -17.51 24.66
N LYS A 76 -2.33 -17.68 25.64
CA LYS A 76 -2.47 -18.73 26.67
C LYS A 76 -3.68 -18.40 27.53
N LYS A 77 -4.73 -19.22 27.46
CA LYS A 77 -5.79 -19.18 28.47
C LYS A 77 -5.15 -19.44 29.83
N LEU A 78 -5.22 -18.47 30.73
CA LEU A 78 -4.90 -18.70 32.13
C LEU A 78 -5.86 -19.78 32.62
N SER A 79 -5.32 -20.97 32.90
CA SER A 79 -6.05 -22.07 33.49
C SER A 79 -6.62 -21.57 34.82
N SER A 80 -7.92 -21.31 34.86
CA SER A 80 -8.64 -21.10 36.11
C SER A 80 -8.50 -22.41 36.86
N LYS A 81 -7.61 -22.44 37.86
CA LYS A 81 -7.63 -23.48 38.88
C LYS A 81 -8.99 -23.33 39.58
N GLU A 82 -9.99 -24.06 39.12
CA GLU A 82 -11.14 -24.40 39.94
C GLU A 82 -10.64 -25.34 41.04
N SER A 83 -10.04 -24.73 42.06
CA SER A 83 -9.94 -25.30 43.40
C SER A 83 -10.99 -24.60 44.24
N PHE A 84 -12.25 -24.99 44.02
CA PHE A 84 -13.30 -24.77 45.01
C PHE A 84 -13.45 -26.07 45.79
N VAL A 85 -13.14 -25.92 47.08
CA VAL A 85 -13.39 -26.86 48.18
C VAL A 85 -14.87 -27.21 48.25
#